data_AF-A0A916WHH7-F1
#
_entry.id   AF-A0A916WHH7-F1
#
_cell.length_a   1.000
_cell.length_b   1.000
_cell.length_c   1.000
_cell.angle_alpha   90.00
_cell.angle_beta   90.00
_cell.angle_gamma   90.00
#
_symmetry.space_group_name_H-M   'P 1'
#
loop_
_entity.id
_entity.type
_entity.pdbx_description
1 polymer ?
#
loop_
_entity_poly.entity_id
_entity_poly.type
_entity_poly.pdbx_seq_one_letter_code
_entity_poly.pdbx_strand_id
1 'polypeptide(L)' 'MMLFCYEREPNGQWTPVVYRTNFGEPKLWPADRERTELVEVPEEFIGADGEPKFGALKGRFAPPAEG' A
#
# COMPACT_ATOMS: atom_id res chain seq x y z
N MET A 1 6.47 6.58 9.91
CA MET A 1 5.42 5.55 9.79
C MET A 1 5.10 5.32 8.32
N MET A 2 4.76 4.09 7.95
CA MET A 2 4.43 3.70 6.59
C MET A 2 3.06 3.01 6.57
N LEU A 3 2.24 3.32 5.57
CA LEU A 3 0.94 2.70 5.37
C LEU A 3 0.94 1.95 4.03
N PHE A 4 0.40 0.74 4.02
CA PHE A 4 0.24 -0.08 2.83
C PHE A 4 -1.22 -0.18 2.42
N CYS A 5 -1.48 -0.19 1.13
CA CYS A 5 -2.76 -0.61 0.56
C CYS A 5 -2.57 -1.09 -0.87
N TYR A 6 -3.59 -1.76 -1.40
CA TYR A 6 -3.77 -1.94 -2.84
C TYR A 6 -4.67 -0.88 -3.43
N GLU A 7 -4.38 -0.52 -4.67
CA GLU A 7 -5.17 0.42 -5.45
C GLU A 7 -5.52 -0.12 -6.80
N ARG A 8 -6.72 0.21 -7.27
CA ARG A 8 -7.21 -0.24 -8.56
C ARG A 8 -6.76 0.73 -9.63
N GLU A 9 -5.95 0.22 -10.55
CA GLU A 9 -5.56 0.94 -11.75
C GLU A 9 -6.72 0.98 -12.76
N PRO A 10 -6.69 1.90 -13.74
CA PRO A 10 -7.76 2.03 -14.74
C PRO A 10 -7.97 0.76 -15.59
N ASN A 11 -6.95 -0.10 -15.69
CA ASN A 11 -7.03 -1.40 -16.36
C ASN A 11 -7.68 -2.50 -15.48
N GLY A 12 -8.13 -2.16 -14.28
CA GLY A 12 -8.75 -3.09 -13.32
C GLY A 12 -7.76 -3.79 -12.39
N GLN A 13 -6.45 -3.64 -12.58
CA GLN A 13 -5.41 -4.33 -11.81
C GLN A 13 -5.23 -3.71 -10.42
N TRP A 14 -5.05 -4.56 -9.40
CA TRP A 14 -4.67 -4.12 -8.06
C TRP A 14 -3.15 -3.99 -7.92
N THR A 15 -2.67 -2.76 -7.73
CA THR A 15 -1.26 -2.44 -7.56
C THR A 15 -0.96 -2.12 -6.10
N PRO A 16 0.07 -2.74 -5.49
CA PRO A 16 0.46 -2.47 -4.11
C PRO A 16 1.15 -1.10 -4.01
N VAL A 17 0.76 -0.32 -3.01
CA VAL A 17 1.27 1.04 -2.76
C VAL A 17 1.66 1.16 -1.28
N VAL A 18 2.76 1.87 -1.02
CA VAL A 18 3.17 2.25 0.34
C VAL A 18 3.32 3.75 0.44
N TYR A 19 2.68 4.33 1.43
CA TYR A 19 2.73 5.74 1.77
C TYR A 19 3.67 5.97 2.94
N ARG A 20 4.62 6.88 2.80
CA ARG A 20 5.44 7.36 3.92
C ARG A 20 4.72 8.55 4.56
N THR A 21 4.40 8.45 5.85
CA THR A 21 3.69 9.51 6.59
C THR A 21 4.63 10.44 7.37
N ASN A 22 5.95 10.29 7.21
CA ASN A 22 6.95 11.11 7.90
C ASN A 22 6.89 12.62 7.57
N PHE A 23 6.10 13.03 6.58
CA PHE A 23 5.89 14.44 6.20
C PHE A 23 4.41 14.89 6.27
N GLY A 24 3.55 14.12 6.96
CA GLY A 24 2.12 14.41 7.11
C GLY A 24 1.23 13.22 6.77
N GLU A 25 -0.08 13.42 6.88
CA GLU A 25 -1.06 12.44 6.40
C GLU A 25 -0.87 12.22 4.89
N PRO A 26 -0.93 10.97 4.40
CA PRO A 26 -0.84 10.74 2.97
C PRO A 26 -1.96 11.52 2.29
N LYS A 27 -1.62 12.29 1.26
CA LYS A 27 -2.63 12.97 0.45
C LYS A 27 -3.63 11.89 0.01
N LEU A 28 -4.86 11.99 0.51
CA LEU A 28 -5.97 11.17 0.03
C LEU A 28 -6.02 11.40 -1.48
N TRP A 29 -5.74 10.36 -2.25
CA TRP A 29 -5.75 10.41 -3.72
C TRP A 29 -7.16 10.82 -4.20
N PRO A 30 -7.32 11.26 -5.47
CA PRO A 30 -8.61 11.73 -5.96
C PRO A 30 -9.71 10.69 -5.71
N ALA A 31 -10.90 11.16 -5.37
CA ALA A 31 -12.03 10.34 -4.93
C ALA A 31 -12.42 9.23 -5.93
N ASP A 32 -12.00 9.36 -7.19
CA ASP A 32 -12.26 8.41 -8.28
C ASP A 32 -11.35 7.17 -8.31
N ARG A 33 -10.36 7.05 -7.42
CA ARG A 33 -9.53 5.84 -7.33
C ARG A 33 -9.99 4.91 -6.20
N GLU A 34 -10.33 3.68 -6.57
CA GLU A 34 -10.59 2.60 -5.62
C GLU A 34 -9.31 2.17 -4.93
N ARG A 35 -9.36 2.06 -3.60
CA ARG A 35 -8.29 1.52 -2.78
C ARG A 35 -8.85 0.66 -1.65
N THR A 36 -8.02 -0.27 -1.20
CA THR A 36 -8.27 -1.05 0.02
C THR A 36 -7.98 -0.24 1.28
N GLU A 37 -8.34 -0.81 2.44
CA GLU A 37 -8.03 -0.21 3.73
C GLU A 37 -6.52 0.02 3.90
N LEU A 38 -6.17 1.18 4.47
CA LEU A 38 -4.79 1.50 4.80
C LEU A 38 -4.37 0.72 6.04
N VAL A 39 -3.36 -0.14 5.90
CA VAL A 39 -2.79 -0.88 7.03
C VAL A 39 -1.41 -0.33 7.35
N GLU A 40 -1.10 -0.24 8.64
CA GLU A 40 0.26 0.13 9.05
C GLU A 40 1.25 -0.97 8.64
N VAL A 41 2.36 -0.57 8.03
CA VAL A 41 3.45 -1.48 7.65
C VAL A 41 4.26 -1.80 8.91
N PRO A 42 4.27 -3.07 9.36
CA PRO A 42 5.07 -3.46 10.51
C PRO A 42 6.58 -3.35 10.19
N GLU A 43 7.39 -3.05 11.20
CA GLU A 43 8.83 -2.81 11.03
C GLU A 43 9.58 -4.01 10.42
N GLU A 44 9.10 -5.25 10.62
CA GLU A 44 9.68 -6.45 9.99
C GLU A 44 9.62 -6.41 8.45
N PHE A 45 8.64 -5.69 7.90
CA PHE A 45 8.44 -5.47 6.47
C PHE A 45 9.17 -4.24 5.94
N ILE A 46 9.98 -3.57 6.76
CA ILE A 46 10.84 -2.45 6.35
C ILE A 46 12.28 -2.95 6.22
N GLY A 47 12.93 -2.60 5.11
CA GLY A 47 14.33 -2.89 4.83
C GLY A 47 15.27 -2.07 5.71
N ALA A 48 16.53 -2.50 5.83
CA ALA A 48 17.55 -1.75 6.56
C ALA A 48 17.85 -0.38 5.91
N ASP A 49 17.61 -0.28 4.61
CA ASP A 49 17.62 0.92 3.78
C ASP A 49 16.39 1.83 3.98
N GLY A 50 15.41 1.39 4.76
CA GLY A 50 14.17 2.12 5.03
C GLY A 50 13.13 2.03 3.92
N GLU A 51 13.29 1.14 2.93
CA GLU A 51 12.27 0.86 1.92
C GLU A 51 11.33 -0.28 2.36
N PRO A 52 10.06 -0.26 1.92
CA PRO A 52 9.14 -1.36 2.19
C PRO A 52 9.49 -2.61 1.37
N LYS A 53 9.43 -3.78 2.01
CA LYS A 53 9.59 -5.10 1.38
C LYS A 53 8.29 -5.52 0.69
N PHE A 54 8.03 -4.99 -0.50
CA PHE A 54 6.81 -5.30 -1.27
C PHE A 54 6.56 -6.80 -1.48
N GLY A 55 7.60 -7.61 -1.66
CA GLY A 55 7.46 -9.07 -1.80
C GLY A 55 6.82 -9.71 -0.56
N ALA A 56 7.28 -9.32 0.62
CA ALA A 56 6.76 -9.83 1.89
C ALA A 56 5.37 -9.25 2.22
N LEU A 57 5.14 -7.97 1.91
CA LEU A 57 3.83 -7.33 2.06
C LEU A 57 2.76 -8.01 1.20
N LYS A 58 3.04 -8.26 -0.08
CA LYS A 58 2.13 -8.99 -0.98
C LYS A 58 1.85 -10.43 -0.53
N GLY A 59 2.80 -11.05 0.18
CA GLY A 59 2.59 -12.38 0.77
C GLY A 59 1.69 -12.36 2.01
N ARG A 60 1.72 -11.26 2.77
CA ARG A 60 0.95 -11.10 4.02
C ARG A 60 -0.44 -10.52 3.81
N PHE A 61 -0.57 -9.61 2.85
CA PHE A 61 -1.79 -8.91 2.50
C PHE A 61 -2.09 -9.22 1.04
N ALA A 62 -3.10 -10.06 0.79
CA ALA A 62 -3.52 -10.38 -0.56
C ALA A 62 -4.30 -9.21 -1.18
N PRO A 63 -4.18 -8.97 -2.49
CA PRO A 63 -5.08 -8.05 -3.17
C PRO A 63 -6.52 -8.57 -3.10
N PRO A 64 -7.53 -7.70 -3.22
CA PRO A 64 -8.90 -8.13 -3.45
C PRO A 64 -8.98 -9.01 -4.71
N ALA A 65 -9.92 -9.95 -4.74
CA ALA A 65 -10.16 -10.73 -5.94
C ALA A 65 -10.44 -9.80 -7.13
N GLU A 66 -9.89 -10.14 -8.30
CA GLU A 66 -10.26 -9.51 -9.56
C GLU A 66 -11.73 -9.88 -9.81
N GLY A 67 -12.64 -8.99 -9.41
CA GLY A 67 -14.07 -9.09 -9.67
C GLY A 67 -14.38 -8.86 -11.15
#